data_AF-A0A3N5G870-F1
#
_entry.id   AF-A0A3N5G870-F1
#
_cell.length_a   1.000
_cell.length_b   1.000
_cell.length_c   1.000
_cell.angle_alpha   90.00
_cell.angle_beta   90.00
_cell.angle_gamma   90.00
#
_symmetry.space_group_name_H-M   'P 1'
#
loop_
_entity.id
_entity.type
_entity.pdbx_description
1 polymer ?
#
loop_
_entity_poly.entity_id
_entity_poly.type
_entity_poly.pdbx_seq_one_letter_code
_entity_poly.pdbx_strand_id
1 'polypeptide(L)'
;VSRAVLAAKSPSDAIKRAVVSHRAAGYNHLLVHDSGEIYSVEVSARRFDILYATDGYMAHANHYLSAHMKEIEYDPEQLIPSHVQYSRALRLLRKTDRHTIKTLQAIQKDHVDFPNSICNHAIQGHSLDREKTINAMVIDLTAREMHIAWGNPCQNSYHTFHLDE
;
A
#
# COMPACT_ATOMS: atom_id res chain seq x y z
N VAL A 1 7.43 -2.50 -14.99
CA VAL A 1 7.80 -1.42 -14.04
C VAL A 1 8.35 -2.00 -12.73
N SER A 2 7.58 -2.78 -11.96
CA SER A 2 7.97 -3.24 -10.60
C SER A 2 9.33 -3.95 -10.50
N ARG A 3 9.65 -4.90 -11.39
CA ARG A 3 10.98 -5.55 -11.40
C ARG A 3 12.13 -4.56 -11.60
N ALA A 4 11.93 -3.55 -12.46
CA ALA A 4 12.96 -2.55 -12.71
C ALA A 4 13.17 -1.65 -11.48
N VAL A 5 12.07 -1.27 -10.81
CA VAL A 5 12.09 -0.50 -9.56
C VAL A 5 12.84 -1.28 -8.45
N LEU A 6 12.52 -2.56 -8.24
CA LEU A 6 13.20 -3.39 -7.23
C LEU A 6 14.68 -3.67 -7.55
N ALA A 7 15.09 -3.54 -8.81
CA ALA A 7 16.49 -3.66 -9.22
C ALA A 7 17.28 -2.33 -9.13
N ALA A 8 16.64 -1.24 -8.70
CA ALA A 8 17.30 0.04 -8.50
C ALA A 8 18.17 0.02 -7.24
N LYS A 9 19.27 0.77 -7.26
CA LYS A 9 20.23 0.85 -6.14
C LYS A 9 20.12 2.14 -5.33
N SER A 10 19.20 3.03 -5.68
CA SER A 10 18.92 4.26 -4.94
C SER A 10 17.46 4.67 -5.08
N PRO A 11 16.89 5.42 -4.13
CA PRO A 11 15.53 5.95 -4.23
C PRO A 11 15.30 6.74 -5.53
N SER A 12 16.26 7.57 -5.93
CA SER A 12 16.15 8.38 -7.15
C SER A 12 16.05 7.53 -8.44
N ASP A 13 16.80 6.43 -8.53
CA ASP A 13 16.74 5.50 -9.65
C ASP A 13 15.43 4.71 -9.62
N ALA A 14 14.98 4.28 -8.44
CA ALA A 14 13.68 3.62 -8.26
C ALA A 14 12.52 4.51 -8.73
N ILE A 15 12.51 5.80 -8.35
CA ILE A 15 11.53 6.79 -8.78
C ILE A 15 11.57 6.96 -10.30
N LYS A 16 12.76 7.15 -10.90
CA LYS A 16 12.92 7.25 -12.37
C LYS A 16 12.32 6.05 -13.10
N ARG A 17 12.50 4.85 -12.56
CA ARG A 17 11.96 3.61 -13.13
C ARG A 17 10.46 3.43 -12.90
N ALA A 18 9.88 4.10 -11.90
CA ALA A 18 8.43 4.16 -11.70
C ALA A 18 7.75 5.08 -12.73
N VAL A 19 8.43 6.15 -13.17
CA VAL A 19 7.82 7.22 -13.99
C VAL A 19 7.90 7.03 -15.52
N VAL A 20 8.00 5.80 -16.03
CA VAL A 20 8.13 5.53 -17.49
C VAL A 20 6.98 6.12 -18.33
N SER A 21 7.33 6.77 -19.44
CA SER A 21 6.38 7.35 -20.41
C SER A 21 5.52 6.29 -21.11
N HIS A 22 4.29 6.66 -21.50
CA HIS A 22 3.37 5.82 -22.30
C HIS A 22 2.88 4.54 -21.60
N ARG A 23 2.64 4.60 -20.29
CA ARG A 23 2.00 3.50 -19.55
C ARG A 23 0.48 3.47 -19.78
N ALA A 24 -0.07 2.27 -19.89
CA ALA A 24 -1.50 2.06 -20.13
C ALA A 24 -2.36 2.15 -18.85
N ALA A 25 -1.76 1.97 -17.67
CA ALA A 25 -2.47 1.93 -16.40
C ALA A 25 -1.86 2.88 -15.36
N GLY A 26 -2.72 3.39 -14.49
CA GLY A 26 -2.30 4.12 -13.28
C GLY A 26 -1.88 3.15 -12.19
N TYR A 27 -0.92 3.56 -11.37
CA TYR A 27 -0.40 2.80 -10.23
C TYR A 27 -0.01 3.77 -9.12
N ASN A 28 0.12 3.24 -7.91
CA ASN A 28 0.92 3.86 -6.88
C ASN A 28 2.14 2.99 -6.60
N HIS A 29 3.33 3.61 -6.54
CA HIS A 29 4.56 2.94 -6.16
C HIS A 29 5.02 3.46 -4.79
N LEU A 30 4.78 2.67 -3.74
CA LEU A 30 5.37 2.90 -2.43
C LEU A 30 6.82 2.39 -2.44
N LEU A 31 7.77 3.30 -2.24
CA LEU A 31 9.20 3.03 -2.16
C LEU A 31 9.65 3.30 -0.73
N VAL A 32 10.26 2.29 -0.11
CA VAL A 32 10.80 2.37 1.25
C VAL A 32 12.26 1.95 1.20
N HIS A 33 13.12 2.75 1.82
CA HIS A 33 14.55 2.50 1.94
C HIS A 33 14.92 2.16 3.39
N ASP A 34 15.99 1.38 3.59
CA ASP A 34 16.44 0.94 4.92
C ASP A 34 16.89 2.10 5.83
N SER A 35 17.26 3.24 5.24
CA SER A 35 17.52 4.49 5.96
C SER A 35 16.28 5.13 6.58
N GLY A 36 15.07 4.61 6.30
CA GLY A 36 13.79 5.15 6.79
C GLY A 36 13.10 6.11 5.82
N GLU A 37 13.68 6.36 4.65
CA GLU A 37 13.07 7.21 3.61
C GLU A 37 11.86 6.51 2.97
N ILE A 38 10.73 7.21 2.87
CA ILE A 38 9.48 6.68 2.31
C ILE A 38 8.91 7.66 1.28
N TYR A 39 8.73 7.16 0.04
CA TYR A 39 8.15 7.90 -1.07
C TYR A 39 6.95 7.14 -1.63
N SER A 40 5.88 7.85 -2.01
CA SER A 40 4.77 7.30 -2.79
C SER A 40 4.73 8.01 -4.12
N VAL A 41 4.92 7.27 -5.21
CA VAL A 41 4.86 7.81 -6.57
C VAL A 41 3.53 7.43 -7.19
N GLU A 42 2.62 8.39 -7.19
CA GLU A 42 1.32 8.28 -7.86
C GLU A 42 1.53 8.48 -9.35
N VAL A 43 1.05 7.55 -10.17
CA VAL A 43 1.27 7.59 -11.61
C VAL A 43 -0.01 7.32 -12.39
N SER A 44 -0.23 8.06 -13.48
CA SER A 44 -1.26 7.81 -14.49
C SER A 44 -0.63 7.73 -15.89
N ALA A 45 -1.41 7.47 -16.94
CA ALA A 45 -0.90 7.40 -18.31
C ALA A 45 -0.06 8.62 -18.75
N ARG A 46 -0.36 9.81 -18.21
CA ARG A 46 0.27 11.08 -18.63
C ARG A 46 0.82 11.94 -17.49
N ARG A 47 0.44 11.67 -16.25
CA ARG A 47 0.83 12.46 -15.08
C ARG A 47 1.51 11.57 -14.05
N PHE A 48 2.29 12.19 -13.18
CA PHE A 48 2.74 11.59 -11.94
C PHE A 48 2.90 12.67 -10.88
N ASP A 49 2.92 12.25 -9.62
CA ASP A 49 3.35 13.08 -8.51
C ASP A 49 4.12 12.23 -7.49
N ILE A 50 4.96 12.88 -6.68
CA ILE A 50 5.79 12.23 -5.66
C ILE A 50 5.41 12.80 -4.30
N LEU A 51 4.95 11.92 -3.42
CA LEU A 51 4.63 12.23 -2.04
C LEU A 51 5.76 11.71 -1.14
N TYR A 52 6.11 12.47 -0.10
CA TYR A 52 7.14 12.11 0.87
C TYR A 52 6.53 11.98 2.27
N ALA A 53 6.98 10.99 3.05
CA ALA A 53 6.52 10.80 4.42
C ALA A 53 7.27 11.72 5.39
N THR A 54 6.67 12.85 5.76
CA THR A 54 7.30 13.83 6.66
C THR A 54 7.40 13.36 8.10
N ASP A 55 6.46 12.53 8.55
CA ASP A 55 6.29 12.16 9.96
C ASP A 55 6.82 10.74 10.27
N GLY A 56 7.61 10.15 9.35
CA GLY A 56 8.15 8.79 9.51
C GLY A 56 7.14 7.65 9.25
N TYR A 57 5.92 7.97 8.81
CA TYR A 57 4.91 7.00 8.39
C TYR A 57 4.13 7.52 7.19
N MET A 58 3.53 6.59 6.43
CA MET A 58 2.65 6.90 5.32
C MET A 58 1.58 5.82 5.20
N ALA A 59 0.39 6.21 4.78
CA ALA A 59 -0.66 5.31 4.32
C ALA A 59 -1.02 5.68 2.88
N HIS A 60 -1.45 4.71 2.10
CA HIS A 60 -2.05 4.92 0.79
C HIS A 60 -3.08 3.81 0.57
N ALA A 61 -4.13 4.10 -0.20
CA ALA A 61 -5.10 3.10 -0.60
C ALA A 61 -5.17 3.04 -2.14
N ASN A 62 -6.35 3.16 -2.74
CA ASN A 62 -6.61 3.00 -4.17
C ASN A 62 -6.98 4.31 -4.87
N HIS A 63 -7.16 5.41 -4.13
CA HIS A 63 -7.39 6.75 -4.67
C HIS A 63 -6.11 7.60 -4.62
N TYR A 64 -6.03 8.62 -5.46
CA TYR A 64 -4.96 9.61 -5.43
C TYR A 64 -5.07 10.52 -4.20
N LEU A 65 -3.94 10.85 -3.60
CA LEU A 65 -3.81 11.81 -2.50
C LEU A 65 -3.41 13.19 -3.02
N SER A 66 -2.56 13.26 -4.05
CA SER A 66 -2.13 14.52 -4.66
C SER A 66 -3.30 15.27 -5.28
N ALA A 67 -3.35 16.59 -5.07
CA ALA A 67 -4.34 17.46 -5.73
C ALA A 67 -4.24 17.38 -7.26
N HIS A 68 -3.02 17.36 -7.80
CA HIS A 68 -2.77 17.30 -9.25
C HIS A 68 -3.21 15.96 -9.86
N MET A 69 -3.10 14.86 -9.10
CA MET A 69 -3.52 13.54 -9.55
C MET A 69 -5.04 13.33 -9.38
N LYS A 70 -5.66 13.90 -8.34
CA LYS A 70 -7.13 13.87 -8.15
C LYS A 70 -7.92 14.46 -9.31
N GLU A 71 -7.36 15.44 -10.04
CA GLU A 71 -8.00 16.02 -11.23
C GLU A 71 -8.28 15.01 -12.35
N ILE A 72 -7.58 13.87 -12.35
CA ILE A 72 -7.70 12.82 -13.36
C ILE A 72 -8.17 11.49 -12.76
N GLU A 73 -8.66 11.50 -11.53
CA GLU A 73 -9.23 10.33 -10.88
C GLU A 73 -10.50 9.89 -11.63
N TYR A 74 -10.58 8.60 -11.91
CA TYR A 74 -11.71 8.01 -12.63
C TYR A 74 -12.72 7.45 -11.63
N ASP A 75 -14.00 7.74 -11.82
CA ASP A 75 -15.13 7.32 -10.96
C ASP A 75 -14.86 7.46 -9.45
N PRO A 76 -14.56 8.68 -8.95
CA PRO A 76 -14.19 8.90 -7.55
C PRO A 76 -15.27 8.46 -6.55
N GLU A 77 -16.55 8.43 -6.95
CA GLU A 77 -17.62 7.93 -6.08
C GLU A 77 -17.48 6.43 -5.78
N GLN A 78 -16.85 5.65 -6.66
CA GLN A 78 -16.57 4.23 -6.42
C GLN A 78 -15.40 4.02 -5.44
N LEU A 79 -14.59 5.06 -5.19
CA LEU A 79 -13.41 5.01 -4.33
C LEU A 79 -13.71 5.43 -2.87
N ILE A 80 -14.97 5.67 -2.51
CA ILE A 80 -15.36 6.00 -1.13
C ILE A 80 -14.79 5.01 -0.09
N PRO A 81 -14.87 3.68 -0.28
CA PRO A 81 -14.29 2.74 0.68
C PRO A 81 -12.76 2.92 0.82
N SER A 82 -12.10 3.28 -0.28
CA SER A 82 -10.67 3.57 -0.29
C SER A 82 -10.30 4.77 0.59
N HIS A 83 -11.10 5.83 0.57
CA HIS A 83 -10.92 6.99 1.45
C HIS A 83 -11.10 6.63 2.94
N VAL A 84 -12.05 5.75 3.25
CA VAL A 84 -12.28 5.26 4.62
C VAL A 84 -11.10 4.40 5.09
N GLN A 85 -10.64 3.46 4.25
CA GLN A 85 -9.47 2.61 4.54
C GLN A 85 -8.20 3.44 4.77
N TYR A 86 -7.91 4.42 3.90
CA TYR A 86 -6.78 5.33 4.06
C TYR A 86 -6.84 6.08 5.40
N SER A 87 -7.98 6.72 5.69
CA SER A 87 -8.17 7.49 6.92
C SER A 87 -8.05 6.62 8.16
N ARG A 88 -8.57 5.38 8.09
CA ARG A 88 -8.47 4.39 9.16
C ARG A 88 -7.03 3.94 9.39
N ALA A 89 -6.31 3.58 8.33
CA ALA A 89 -4.91 3.17 8.41
C ALA A 89 -4.04 4.29 8.99
N LEU A 90 -4.22 5.53 8.51
CA LEU A 90 -3.50 6.69 9.00
C LEU A 90 -3.76 6.94 10.49
N ARG A 91 -5.02 6.85 10.93
CA ARG A 91 -5.37 6.96 12.35
C ARG A 91 -4.73 5.87 13.19
N LEU A 92 -4.64 4.64 12.68
CA LEU A 92 -4.04 3.52 13.39
C LEU A 92 -2.50 3.64 13.47
N LEU A 93 -1.86 4.12 12.40
CA LEU A 93 -0.42 4.41 12.38
C LEU A 93 -0.05 5.51 13.39
N ARG A 94 -0.91 6.51 13.57
CA ARG A 94 -0.68 7.61 14.52
C ARG A 94 -0.83 7.22 16.00
N LYS A 95 -1.19 5.97 16.31
CA LYS A 95 -1.40 5.55 17.72
C LYS A 95 -0.10 5.39 18.50
N THR A 96 1.03 5.26 17.82
CA THR A 96 2.33 5.11 18.45
C THR A 96 3.43 5.57 17.50
N ASP A 97 4.49 6.16 18.04
CA ASP A 97 5.64 6.61 17.26
C ASP A 97 6.47 5.43 16.73
N ARG A 98 6.29 4.22 17.29
CA ARG A 98 7.05 3.04 16.89
C ARG A 98 6.18 1.80 16.83
N HIS A 99 5.90 1.36 15.60
CA HIS A 99 5.23 0.10 15.36
C HIS A 99 6.19 -1.09 15.47
N THR A 100 5.63 -2.23 15.87
CA THR A 100 6.26 -3.55 15.80
C THR A 100 5.59 -4.34 14.69
N ILE A 101 6.19 -5.46 14.27
CA ILE A 101 5.56 -6.41 13.35
C ILE A 101 4.14 -6.76 13.81
N LYS A 102 3.95 -7.04 15.10
CA LYS A 102 2.62 -7.39 15.66
C LYS A 102 1.63 -6.24 15.57
N THR A 103 2.05 -4.99 15.81
CA THR A 103 1.11 -3.85 15.71
C THR A 103 0.78 -3.51 14.27
N LEU A 104 1.70 -3.67 13.31
CA LEU A 104 1.39 -3.55 11.87
C LEU A 104 0.44 -4.66 11.39
N GLN A 105 0.67 -5.91 11.79
CA GLN A 105 -0.24 -7.01 11.51
C GLN A 105 -1.63 -6.77 12.11
N ALA A 106 -1.73 -6.12 13.28
CA ALA A 106 -3.00 -5.76 13.87
C ALA A 106 -3.76 -4.71 13.03
N ILE A 107 -3.07 -3.75 12.41
CA ILE A 107 -3.67 -2.79 11.46
C ILE A 107 -4.26 -3.53 10.26
N GLN A 108 -3.52 -4.50 9.71
CA GLN A 108 -3.95 -5.30 8.55
C GLN A 108 -5.18 -6.18 8.86
N LYS A 109 -5.49 -6.42 10.14
CA LYS A 109 -6.67 -7.17 10.60
C LYS A 109 -7.87 -6.29 10.94
N ASP A 110 -7.80 -4.99 10.72
CA ASP A 110 -8.86 -4.07 11.10
C ASP A 110 -10.12 -4.24 10.24
N HIS A 111 -11.28 -4.22 10.90
CA HIS A 111 -12.61 -4.43 10.29
C HIS A 111 -13.53 -3.21 10.36
N VAL A 112 -12.98 -2.01 10.57
CA VAL A 112 -13.80 -0.80 10.42
C VAL A 112 -14.22 -0.68 8.96
N ASP A 113 -15.51 -0.48 8.72
CA ASP A 113 -16.16 -0.48 7.39
C ASP A 113 -16.34 -1.87 6.76
N PHE A 114 -16.49 -2.92 7.56
CA PHE A 114 -16.83 -4.26 7.05
C PHE A 114 -18.07 -4.22 6.11
N PRO A 115 -18.02 -4.84 4.91
CA PRO A 115 -16.97 -5.74 4.41
C PRO A 115 -15.77 -5.07 3.72
N ASN A 116 -15.85 -3.77 3.40
CA ASN A 116 -14.83 -2.99 2.69
C ASN A 116 -13.73 -2.45 3.61
N SER A 117 -13.51 -3.09 4.74
CA SER A 117 -12.49 -2.73 5.71
C SER A 117 -11.07 -2.95 5.19
N ILE A 118 -10.05 -2.52 5.95
CA ILE A 118 -8.64 -2.81 5.64
C ILE A 118 -8.44 -4.32 5.41
N CYS A 119 -8.95 -5.14 6.32
CA CYS A 119 -9.13 -6.57 6.06
C CYS A 119 -10.42 -6.77 5.24
N ASN A 120 -10.36 -6.58 3.93
CA ASN A 120 -11.54 -6.68 3.04
C ASN A 120 -12.02 -8.14 2.91
N HIS A 121 -13.32 -8.39 3.08
CA HIS A 121 -13.95 -9.70 2.96
C HIS A 121 -15.01 -9.75 1.85
N ALA A 122 -14.91 -10.75 0.97
CA ALA A 122 -15.98 -11.02 0.02
C ALA A 122 -17.24 -11.50 0.75
N ILE A 123 -18.33 -10.73 0.63
CA ILE A 123 -19.67 -11.16 1.05
C ILE A 123 -20.42 -11.85 -0.09
N GLN A 124 -21.53 -12.51 0.22
CA GLN A 124 -22.39 -13.14 -0.80
C GLN A 124 -22.96 -12.06 -1.74
N GLY A 125 -22.80 -12.25 -3.06
CA GLY A 125 -23.20 -11.29 -4.12
C GLY A 125 -22.81 -11.79 -5.53
N HIS A 126 -23.00 -11.00 -6.59
CA HIS A 126 -22.56 -11.40 -7.92
C HIS A 126 -21.03 -11.57 -7.97
N SER A 127 -20.54 -12.64 -8.61
CA SER A 127 -19.13 -13.04 -8.52
C SER A 127 -18.13 -12.03 -9.08
N LEU A 128 -18.57 -11.16 -9.99
CA LEU A 128 -17.73 -10.20 -10.70
C LEU A 128 -17.38 -8.97 -9.85
N ASP A 129 -18.20 -8.65 -8.84
CA ASP A 129 -18.02 -7.45 -7.99
C ASP A 129 -17.40 -7.81 -6.62
N ARG A 130 -16.96 -9.05 -6.44
CA ARG A 130 -16.41 -9.51 -5.16
C ARG A 130 -14.92 -9.22 -5.08
N GLU A 131 -14.57 -8.29 -4.22
CA GLU A 131 -13.19 -8.06 -3.79
C GLU A 131 -12.94 -8.70 -2.43
N LYS A 132 -11.71 -9.11 -2.17
CA LYS A 132 -11.25 -9.53 -0.84
C LYS A 132 -9.74 -9.39 -0.70
N THR A 133 -9.27 -9.35 0.53
CA THR A 133 -7.85 -9.49 0.84
C THR A 133 -7.37 -10.89 0.44
N ILE A 134 -6.44 -10.95 -0.53
CA ILE A 134 -5.85 -12.22 -1.00
C ILE A 134 -4.55 -12.58 -0.27
N ASN A 135 -3.84 -11.59 0.26
CA ASN A 135 -2.71 -11.75 1.16
C ASN A 135 -2.51 -10.45 1.95
N ALA A 136 -1.73 -10.53 3.03
CA ALA A 136 -1.24 -9.38 3.78
C ALA A 136 0.24 -9.59 4.10
N MET A 137 1.05 -8.53 4.00
CA MET A 137 2.50 -8.62 4.14
C MET A 137 3.03 -7.52 5.06
N VAL A 138 3.98 -7.86 5.92
CA VAL A 138 4.82 -6.90 6.64
C VAL A 138 6.27 -7.21 6.30
N ILE A 139 7.02 -6.22 5.82
CA ILE A 139 8.41 -6.38 5.40
C ILE A 139 9.28 -5.58 6.38
N ASP A 140 10.21 -6.27 7.04
CA ASP A 140 11.28 -5.65 7.82
C ASP A 140 12.53 -5.54 6.95
N LEU A 141 12.85 -4.32 6.51
CA LEU A 141 14.02 -4.07 5.67
C LEU A 141 15.34 -4.21 6.43
N THR A 142 15.34 -4.06 7.76
CA THR A 142 16.55 -4.15 8.58
C THR A 142 16.90 -5.61 8.83
N ALA A 143 15.92 -6.42 9.20
CA ALA A 143 16.08 -7.87 9.36
C ALA A 143 16.09 -8.63 8.03
N ARG A 144 15.69 -7.97 6.93
CA ARG A 144 15.46 -8.58 5.61
C ARG A 144 14.45 -9.72 5.66
N GLU A 145 13.40 -9.51 6.45
CA GLU A 145 12.33 -10.46 6.68
C GLU A 145 11.04 -10.01 6.00
N MET A 146 10.29 -10.97 5.46
CA MET A 146 8.93 -10.77 4.99
C MET A 146 7.99 -11.71 5.75
N HIS A 147 7.04 -11.13 6.48
CA HIS A 147 5.95 -11.86 7.12
C HIS A 147 4.70 -11.79 6.24
N ILE A 148 4.21 -12.92 5.74
CA ILE A 148 3.05 -12.98 4.84
C ILE A 148 1.96 -13.88 5.40
N ALA A 149 0.71 -13.40 5.37
CA ALA A 149 -0.48 -14.21 5.57
C ALA A 149 -1.20 -14.42 4.23
N TRP A 150 -1.59 -15.65 3.94
CA TRP A 150 -2.39 -15.99 2.75
C TRP A 150 -3.88 -15.81 3.06
N GLY A 151 -4.60 -15.09 2.21
CA GLY A 151 -6.00 -14.71 2.45
C GLY A 151 -6.16 -13.61 3.50
N ASN A 152 -7.31 -13.59 4.16
CA ASN A 152 -7.62 -12.59 5.19
C ASN A 152 -6.72 -12.79 6.43
N PRO A 153 -5.92 -11.79 6.84
CA PRO A 153 -5.00 -11.92 7.97
C PRO A 153 -5.67 -12.09 9.32
N CYS A 154 -6.98 -11.81 9.43
CA CYS A 154 -7.75 -12.07 10.64
C CYS A 154 -8.04 -13.56 10.86
N GLN A 155 -8.02 -14.36 9.78
CA GLN A 155 -8.34 -15.79 9.77
C GLN A 155 -7.10 -16.66 9.52
N ASN A 156 -5.96 -16.06 9.17
CA ASN A 156 -4.76 -16.77 8.76
C ASN A 156 -3.55 -16.30 9.55
N SER A 157 -2.60 -17.22 9.73
CA SER A 157 -1.31 -16.94 10.37
C SER A 157 -0.33 -16.30 9.39
N TYR A 158 0.62 -15.52 9.92
CA TYR A 158 1.74 -15.02 9.15
C TYR A 158 2.89 -16.03 9.15
N HIS A 159 3.50 -16.23 8.00
CA HIS A 159 4.71 -17.02 7.79
C HIS A 159 5.87 -16.11 7.45
N THR A 160 7.04 -16.33 8.04
CA THR A 160 8.25 -15.53 7.82
C THR A 160 9.13 -16.15 6.75
N PHE A 161 9.57 -15.31 5.81
CA PHE A 161 10.60 -15.60 4.81
C PHE A 161 11.78 -14.65 5.04
N HIS A 162 12.99 -15.15 4.82
CA HIS A 162 14.22 -14.37 4.93
C HIS A 162 14.82 -14.21 3.55
N LEU A 163 15.38 -13.04 3.26
CA LEU A 163 16.17 -12.84 2.06
C LEU A 163 17.64 -13.15 2.41
N ASP A 164 18.13 -14.27 1.88
CA ASP A 164 19.54 -14.66 1.97
C ASP A 164 20.44 -13.64 1.24
N GLU A 165 21.73 -13.62 1.59
CA GLU A 165 22.74 -12.75 0.96
C GLU A 165 22.97 -13.03 -0.53
#